data_AF-A0A3A0G4U8-F1
#
_entry.id   AF-A0A3A0G4U8-F1
#
_cell.length_a   1.000
_cell.length_b   1.000
_cell.length_c   1.000
_cell.angle_alpha   90.00
_cell.angle_beta   90.00
_cell.angle_gamma   90.00
#
_symmetry.space_group_name_H-M   'P 1'
#
loop_
_entity.id
_entity.type
_entity.pdbx_description
1 polymer ?
#
loop_
_entity_poly.entity_id
_entity_poly.type
_entity_poly.pdbx_seq_one_letter_code
_entity_poly.pdbx_strand_id
1 'polypeptide(L)'
;MADTKTLQAAPRSVTGKKVADLRRAGLTPVVVYGPGIAPAHLQTNTKALIRELHLARPGDRFDLEVEGEARPRSVVLQDVQQHVTKLTPLHVDFLQR
;
A
#
# COMPACT_ATOMS: atom_id res chain seq x y z
N MET A 1 -3.12 21.43 -10.27
CA MET A 1 -4.07 20.31 -10.45
C MET A 1 -3.59 19.23 -9.51
N ALA A 2 -4.40 18.82 -8.52
CA ALA A 2 -4.00 17.78 -7.59
C ALA A 2 -4.12 16.44 -8.34
N ASP A 3 -2.98 15.88 -8.76
CA ASP A 3 -2.94 14.54 -9.35
C ASP A 3 -3.27 13.55 -8.23
N THR A 4 -4.55 13.16 -8.15
CA THR A 4 -5.02 12.17 -7.19
C THR A 4 -4.45 10.80 -7.56
N LYS A 5 -3.54 10.30 -6.75
CA LYS A 5 -2.85 9.01 -6.96
C LYS A 5 -3.72 7.88 -6.44
N THR A 6 -4.26 7.08 -7.35
CA THR A 6 -5.21 6.01 -7.01
C THR A 6 -4.51 4.65 -6.98
N LEU A 7 -4.69 3.90 -5.91
CA LEU A 7 -4.11 2.56 -5.73
C LEU A 7 -5.18 1.53 -5.39
N GLN A 8 -5.20 0.45 -6.15
CA GLN A 8 -6.07 -0.70 -5.89
C GLN A 8 -5.45 -1.59 -4.80
N ALA A 9 -6.23 -1.95 -3.80
CA ALA A 9 -5.82 -2.80 -2.70
C ALA A 9 -6.89 -3.85 -2.39
N ALA A 10 -6.46 -5.07 -2.09
CA ALA A 10 -7.34 -6.16 -1.67
C ALA A 10 -7.02 -6.57 -0.22
N PRO A 11 -7.99 -7.02 0.57
CA PRO A 11 -7.72 -7.70 1.84
C PRO A 11 -6.79 -8.88 1.64
N ARG A 12 -5.73 -8.99 2.45
CA ARG A 12 -4.83 -10.14 2.39
C ARG A 12 -5.32 -11.26 3.30
N SER A 13 -5.39 -12.48 2.77
CA SER A 13 -5.60 -13.69 3.58
C SER A 13 -4.29 -14.28 4.10
N VAL A 14 -3.17 -13.97 3.43
CA VAL A 14 -1.85 -14.54 3.72
C VAL A 14 -1.06 -13.62 4.64
N THR A 15 -0.71 -14.14 5.83
CA THR A 15 0.12 -13.46 6.83
C THR A 15 1.31 -14.34 7.26
N GLY A 16 2.33 -13.74 7.89
CA GLY A 16 3.50 -14.45 8.40
C GLY A 16 4.47 -14.94 7.31
N LYS A 17 5.00 -16.16 7.47
CA LYS A 17 6.09 -16.70 6.62
C LYS A 17 5.73 -16.80 5.13
N LYS A 18 4.44 -16.95 4.80
CA LYS A 18 3.94 -17.10 3.43
C LYS A 18 3.81 -15.78 2.65
N VAL A 19 4.08 -14.64 3.28
CA VAL A 19 4.11 -13.32 2.61
C VAL A 19 5.21 -13.26 1.53
N ALA A 20 6.25 -14.09 1.64
CA ALA A 20 7.24 -14.25 0.58
C ALA A 20 6.61 -14.69 -0.76
N ASP A 21 5.59 -15.54 -0.72
CA ASP A 21 4.92 -16.04 -1.93
C ASP A 21 4.05 -14.95 -2.59
N LEU A 22 3.42 -14.08 -1.79
CA LEU A 22 2.75 -12.88 -2.30
C LEU A 22 3.72 -11.99 -3.09
N ARG A 23 4.91 -11.73 -2.53
CA ARG A 23 5.93 -10.91 -3.21
C ARG A 23 6.43 -11.56 -4.50
N ARG A 24 6.55 -12.89 -4.52
CA ARG A 24 6.89 -13.65 -5.75
C ARG A 24 5.78 -13.56 -6.80
N ALA A 25 4.53 -13.50 -6.38
CA ALA A 25 3.37 -13.28 -7.26
C ALA A 25 3.22 -11.82 -7.74
N GLY A 26 4.12 -10.91 -7.33
CA GLY A 26 4.05 -9.49 -7.71
C GLY A 26 3.02 -8.69 -6.92
N LEU A 27 2.67 -9.17 -5.72
CA LEU A 27 1.83 -8.48 -4.76
C LEU A 27 2.67 -8.01 -3.55
N THR A 28 2.56 -6.74 -3.20
CA THR A 28 3.25 -6.17 -2.04
C THR A 28 2.27 -6.06 -0.87
N PRO A 29 2.64 -6.53 0.33
CA PRO A 29 1.84 -6.33 1.53
C PRO A 29 1.80 -4.86 1.94
N VAL A 30 0.61 -4.41 2.32
CA VAL A 30 0.32 -3.03 2.71
C VAL A 30 -0.44 -3.03 4.03
N VAL A 31 -0.15 -2.07 4.90
CA VAL A 31 -0.92 -1.84 6.12
C VAL A 31 -1.47 -0.42 6.12
N VAL A 32 -2.77 -0.30 6.38
CA VAL A 32 -3.44 0.99 6.53
C VAL A 32 -3.92 1.10 7.97
N TYR A 33 -3.54 2.17 8.65
CA TYR A 33 -3.98 2.44 10.02
C TYR A 33 -4.22 3.94 10.21
N GLY A 34 -4.88 4.32 11.30
CA GLY A 34 -5.22 5.72 11.57
C GLY A 34 -6.05 5.90 12.83
N PRO A 35 -6.26 7.15 13.27
CA PRO A 35 -7.09 7.45 14.42
C PRO A 35 -8.55 7.07 14.14
N GLY A 36 -9.13 6.26 15.02
CA GLY A 36 -10.54 5.86 14.94
C GLY A 36 -10.85 4.76 13.91
N ILE A 37 -9.84 4.15 13.29
CA ILE A 37 -10.02 3.00 12.38
C ILE A 37 -9.25 1.78 12.85
N ALA A 38 -9.81 0.60 12.60
CA ALA A 38 -9.08 -0.65 12.80
C ALA A 38 -7.97 -0.77 11.72
N PRO A 39 -6.74 -1.19 12.09
CA PRO A 39 -5.69 -1.48 11.13
C PRO A 39 -6.14 -2.51 10.09
N ALA A 40 -6.06 -2.15 8.82
CA ALA A 40 -6.39 -3.02 7.70
C ALA A 40 -5.11 -3.63 7.12
N HIS A 41 -5.13 -4.96 6.98
CA HIS A 41 -4.07 -5.73 6.38
C HIS A 41 -4.42 -6.01 4.92
N LEU A 42 -3.75 -5.30 4.02
CA LEU A 42 -4.05 -5.29 2.59
C LEU A 42 -2.86 -5.79 1.77
N GLN A 43 -3.11 -5.98 0.49
CA GLN A 43 -2.11 -6.28 -0.53
C GLN A 43 -2.43 -5.48 -1.79
N THR A 44 -1.40 -5.02 -2.49
CA THR A 44 -1.53 -4.27 -3.74
C THR A 44 -0.59 -4.81 -4.80
N ASN A 45 -0.82 -4.46 -6.06
CA ASN A 45 0.07 -4.81 -7.16
C ASN A 45 1.40 -4.06 -7.02
N THR A 46 2.51 -4.81 -6.97
CA THR A 46 3.86 -4.23 -6.80
C THR A 46 4.23 -3.26 -7.92
N LYS A 47 3.85 -3.53 -9.18
CA LYS A 47 4.20 -2.66 -10.31
C LYS A 47 3.46 -1.33 -10.25
N ALA A 48 2.16 -1.35 -9.92
CA ALA A 48 1.36 -0.15 -9.74
C ALA A 48 1.92 0.68 -8.57
N LEU A 49 2.19 0.03 -7.44
CA LEU A 49 2.78 0.66 -6.26
C LEU A 49 4.12 1.33 -6.58
N ILE A 50 5.03 0.66 -7.29
CA ILE A 50 6.32 1.25 -7.68
C ILE A 50 6.14 2.51 -8.54
N ARG A 51 5.17 2.52 -9.47
CA ARG A 51 4.89 3.70 -10.29
C ARG A 51 4.43 4.88 -9.43
N GLU A 52 3.47 4.64 -8.54
CA GLU A 52 2.94 5.68 -7.67
C GLU A 52 3.99 6.19 -6.68
N LEU A 53 4.80 5.28 -6.11
CA LEU A 53 5.89 5.63 -5.20
C LEU A 53 7.01 6.45 -5.88
N HIS A 54 7.30 6.22 -7.17
CA HIS A 54 8.27 7.04 -7.90
C HIS A 54 7.80 8.48 -8.10
N LEU A 55 6.48 8.68 -8.23
CA LEU A 55 5.90 10.00 -8.39
C LEU A 55 5.61 10.65 -7.03
N ALA A 56 5.55 9.85 -5.96
CA ALA A 56 5.23 10.25 -4.60
C ALA A 56 6.24 11.23 -4.01
N ARG A 57 5.72 12.26 -3.35
CA ARG A 57 6.47 13.13 -2.46
C ARG A 57 6.03 12.89 -1.01
N PRO A 58 6.91 13.15 -0.02
CA PRO A 58 6.52 13.10 1.38
C PRO A 58 5.31 14.01 1.64
N GLY A 59 4.23 13.44 2.20
CA GLY A 59 2.99 14.17 2.48
C GLY A 59 1.92 14.08 1.38
N ASP A 60 2.22 13.47 0.23
CA ASP A 60 1.21 13.21 -0.80
C ASP A 60 0.09 12.31 -0.27
N ARG A 61 -1.14 12.61 -0.69
CA ARG A 61 -2.31 11.78 -0.44
C ARG A 61 -2.53 10.81 -1.59
N PHE A 62 -2.95 9.61 -1.22
CA PHE A 62 -3.32 8.52 -2.12
C PHE A 62 -4.75 8.12 -1.83
N ASP A 63 -5.51 7.86 -2.87
CA ASP A 63 -6.83 7.25 -2.76
C ASP A 63 -6.68 5.75 -2.91
N LEU A 64 -6.86 5.04 -1.80
CA LEU A 64 -6.71 3.59 -1.75
C LEU A 64 -8.09 2.94 -1.91
N GLU A 65 -8.33 2.35 -3.07
CA GLU A 65 -9.55 1.61 -3.36
C GLU A 65 -9.42 0.20 -2.78
N VAL A 66 -10.14 -0.08 -1.69
CA VAL A 66 -10.12 -1.37 -1.02
C VAL A 66 -11.25 -2.25 -1.55
N GLU A 67 -10.90 -3.44 -2.02
CA GLU A 67 -11.88 -4.45 -2.41
C GLU A 67 -12.82 -4.78 -1.24
N GLY A 68 -14.12 -4.55 -1.44
CA GLY A 68 -15.16 -4.71 -0.41
C GLY A 68 -15.61 -3.40 0.25
N GLU A 69 -14.96 -2.26 -0.03
CA GLU A 69 -15.37 -0.94 0.45
C GLU A 69 -15.93 -0.09 -0.69
N ALA A 70 -17.02 0.62 -0.41
CA ALA A 70 -17.68 1.47 -1.40
C ALA A 70 -17.01 2.85 -1.58
N ARG A 71 -16.10 3.23 -0.68
CA ARG A 71 -15.40 4.53 -0.71
C ARG A 71 -13.90 4.30 -0.66
N PRO A 72 -13.12 5.03 -1.48
CA PRO A 72 -11.67 5.01 -1.37
C PRO A 72 -11.24 5.59 -0.02
N ARG A 73 -10.18 5.02 0.55
CA ARG A 73 -9.54 5.53 1.75
C ARG A 73 -8.48 6.55 1.34
N SER A 74 -8.65 7.81 1.73
CA SER A 74 -7.61 8.83 1.60
C SER A 74 -6.51 8.55 2.63
N VAL A 75 -5.34 8.17 2.15
CA VAL A 75 -4.19 7.79 2.99
C VAL A 75 -2.94 8.54 2.59
N VAL A 76 -1.98 8.66 3.51
CA VAL A 76 -0.68 9.27 3.27
C VAL A 76 0.40 8.20 3.46
N LEU A 77 1.42 8.23 2.60
CA LEU A 77 2.58 7.36 2.75
C LEU A 77 3.31 7.65 4.06
N GLN A 78 3.42 6.64 4.92
CA GLN A 78 4.08 6.77 6.21
C GLN A 78 5.49 6.18 6.18
N ASP A 79 5.62 4.94 5.70
CA ASP A 79 6.92 4.27 5.57
C ASP A 79 6.94 3.29 4.39
N VAL A 80 8.12 3.11 3.79
CA VAL A 80 8.37 2.16 2.70
C VAL A 80 9.59 1.33 3.06
N GLN A 81 9.35 0.08 3.40
CA GLN A 81 10.42 -0.90 3.54
C GLN A 81 10.77 -1.43 2.16
N GLN A 82 12.03 -1.31 1.78
CA GLN A 82 12.52 -1.75 0.47
C GLN A 82 13.70 -2.68 0.62
N HIS A 83 13.89 -3.54 -0.37
CA HIS A 83 15.03 -4.43 -0.43
C HIS A 83 16.31 -3.61 -0.63
N VAL A 84 17.32 -3.79 0.23
CA VAL A 84 18.55 -2.98 0.27
C VAL A 84 19.28 -2.84 -1.08
N THR A 85 19.31 -3.90 -1.89
CA THR A 85 19.99 -3.89 -3.20
C THR A 85 19.06 -3.80 -4.40
N LYS A 86 17.82 -4.32 -4.31
CA LYS A 86 16.89 -4.38 -5.45
C LYS A 86 15.94 -3.19 -5.48
N LEU A 87 15.86 -2.44 -4.37
CA LEU A 87 14.93 -1.33 -4.16
C LEU A 87 13.46 -1.70 -4.40
N THR A 88 13.15 -2.99 -4.36
CA THR A 88 11.77 -3.49 -4.48
C THR A 88 11.05 -3.30 -3.15
N PRO A 89 9.83 -2.73 -3.14
CA PRO A 89 9.08 -2.52 -1.92
C PRO A 89 8.67 -3.87 -1.30
N LEU A 90 9.13 -4.10 -0.08
CA LEU A 90 8.86 -5.28 0.73
C LEU A 90 7.62 -5.11 1.59
N HIS A 91 7.40 -3.91 2.10
CA HIS A 91 6.24 -3.54 2.93
C HIS A 91 5.99 -2.05 2.81
N VAL A 92 4.73 -1.64 2.80
CA VAL A 92 4.34 -0.23 2.77
C VAL A 92 3.31 0.05 3.84
N ASP A 93 3.56 1.12 4.59
CA ASP A 93 2.69 1.60 5.65
C ASP A 93 2.03 2.90 5.22
N PHE A 94 0.70 2.91 5.34
CA PHE A 94 -0.14 4.06 5.06
C PHE A 94 -0.84 4.52 6.32
N LEU A 95 -0.83 5.84 6.53
CA LEU A 95 -1.57 6.51 7.59
C LEU A 95 -2.80 7.18 6.99
N GLN A 96 -3.99 6.70 7.37
CA GLN A 96 -5.27 7.34 7.10
C GLN A 96 -5.46 8.49 8.09
N ARG A 97 -5.65 9.71 7.58
CA ARG A 97 -5.77 10.94 8.37
C ARG A 97 -6.66 11.96 7.65
#